data_AF-A0A7S0FTF9-F1
#
_entry.id   AF-A0A7S0FTF9-F1
#
_cell.length_a   1.000
_cell.length_b   1.000
_cell.length_c   1.000
_cell.angle_alpha   90.00
_cell.angle_beta   90.00
_cell.angle_gamma   90.00
#
_symmetry.space_group_name_H-M   'P 1'
#
loop_
_entity.id
_entity.type
_entity.pdbx_description
1 polymer ?
#
loop_
_entity_poly.entity_id
_entity_poly.type
_entity_poly.pdbx_seq_one_letter_code
_entity_poly.pdbx_strand_id
1 'polypeptide(L)'
;GIKTMLLMMVLYVYGCMSPITAYFTLAIFLLIAMGFRNQFIYVYPIANDSGGKLWLNFTRISVTCMILAEIVLCAVLFLKGGVVSGPLMVPLIVITILFDLYFKKRHYMVTNFLPLGDCAAKDKENRDEGMTYEWLEDAFLQPAMAKRLDYPDNYGRVDEEYASQQKLKKELDEKVQMGEMTPADAASVLAGEPIAPESAPEDPEEEKKGCVIS
;
A
#
# COMPACT_ATOMS: atom_id res chain seq x y z
N GLY A 1 4.30 -14.10 4.45
CA GLY A 1 4.61 -14.14 3.01
C GLY A 1 5.73 -15.13 2.68
N ILE A 2 6.99 -14.76 2.89
CA ILE A 2 8.15 -15.55 2.40
C ILE A 2 8.16 -16.99 2.95
N LYS A 3 7.89 -17.15 4.25
CA LYS A 3 7.87 -18.46 4.93
C LYS A 3 6.88 -19.45 4.30
N THR A 4 5.68 -18.99 3.93
CA THR A 4 4.66 -19.84 3.31
C THR A 4 5.01 -20.19 1.86
N MET A 5 5.72 -19.32 1.14
CA MET A 5 6.20 -19.61 -0.21
C MET A 5 7.26 -20.71 -0.22
N LEU A 6 8.19 -20.69 0.74
CA LEU A 6 9.18 -21.75 0.89
C LEU A 6 8.52 -23.11 1.15
N LEU A 7 7.51 -23.14 2.02
CA LEU A 7 6.76 -24.37 2.30
C LEU A 7 6.03 -24.91 1.07
N MET A 8 5.43 -24.04 0.25
CA MET A 8 4.78 -24.46 -1.00
C MET A 8 5.78 -25.00 -2.02
N MET A 9 6.93 -24.35 -2.19
CA MET A 9 8.01 -24.85 -3.05
C MET A 9 8.49 -26.24 -2.63
N VAL A 10 8.73 -26.43 -1.33
CA VAL A 10 9.16 -27.71 -0.76
C VAL A 10 8.09 -28.78 -0.98
N LEU A 11 6.81 -28.46 -0.75
CA LEU A 11 5.70 -29.37 -0.99
C LEU A 11 5.65 -29.87 -2.44
N TYR A 12 5.77 -28.97 -3.43
CA TYR A 12 5.72 -29.36 -4.84
C TYR A 12 6.94 -30.18 -5.28
N VAL A 13 8.15 -29.77 -4.90
CA VAL A 13 9.39 -30.45 -5.32
C VAL A 13 9.53 -31.81 -4.64
N TYR A 14 9.41 -31.85 -3.30
CA TYR A 14 9.63 -33.08 -2.53
C TYR A 14 8.41 -34.00 -2.51
N GLY A 15 7.19 -33.46 -2.65
CA GLY A 15 5.98 -34.27 -2.74
C GLY A 15 5.99 -35.25 -3.92
N CYS A 16 6.56 -34.83 -5.06
CA CYS A 16 6.74 -35.70 -6.22
C CYS A 16 7.84 -36.77 -6.02
N MET A 17 8.87 -36.47 -5.21
CA MET A 17 10.01 -37.37 -4.99
C MET A 17 9.76 -38.40 -3.88
N SER A 18 9.09 -37.97 -2.80
CA SER A 18 8.80 -38.81 -1.64
C SER A 18 7.43 -38.45 -1.05
N PRO A 19 6.41 -39.32 -1.18
CA PRO A 19 5.06 -39.02 -0.72
C PRO A 19 4.97 -38.88 0.81
N ILE A 20 5.90 -39.47 1.56
CA ILE A 20 5.96 -39.35 3.02
C ILE A 20 6.13 -37.89 3.45
N THR A 21 6.92 -37.12 2.70
CA THR A 21 7.14 -35.69 2.98
C THR A 21 5.87 -34.86 2.77
N ALA A 22 5.03 -35.24 1.81
CA ALA A 22 3.74 -34.58 1.54
C ALA A 22 2.76 -34.77 2.71
N TYR A 23 2.68 -35.97 3.29
CA TYR A 23 1.82 -36.21 4.46
C TYR A 23 2.28 -35.39 5.68
N PHE A 24 3.59 -35.31 5.92
CA PHE A 24 4.14 -34.53 7.03
C PHE A 24 3.88 -33.03 6.87
N THR A 25 4.11 -32.49 5.67
CA THR A 25 3.84 -31.07 5.37
C THR A 25 2.35 -30.76 5.43
N LEU A 26 1.47 -31.66 4.98
CA LEU A 26 0.02 -31.53 5.11
C LEU A 26 -0.39 -31.42 6.58
N ALA A 27 0.13 -32.30 7.46
CA ALA A 27 -0.16 -32.24 8.89
C ALA A 27 0.23 -30.88 9.51
N ILE A 28 1.41 -30.35 9.14
CA ILE A 28 1.85 -29.01 9.55
C ILE A 28 0.90 -27.92 9.02
N PHE A 29 0.51 -27.99 7.74
CA PHE A 29 -0.41 -27.03 7.15
C PHE A 29 -1.78 -27.03 7.85
N LEU A 30 -2.28 -28.18 8.28
CA LEU A 30 -3.52 -28.28 9.05
C LEU A 30 -3.41 -27.58 10.41
N LEU A 31 -2.33 -27.81 11.15
CA LEU A 31 -2.08 -27.14 12.43
C LEU A 31 -1.96 -25.63 12.26
N ILE A 32 -1.21 -25.19 11.24
CA ILE A 32 -1.05 -23.78 10.90
C ILE A 32 -2.39 -23.16 10.50
N ALA A 33 -3.21 -23.84 9.69
CA ALA A 33 -4.52 -23.35 9.26
C ALA A 33 -5.49 -23.20 10.43
N MET A 34 -5.47 -24.12 11.39
CA MET A 34 -6.26 -24.01 12.63
C MET A 34 -5.81 -22.81 13.47
N GLY A 35 -4.50 -22.65 13.67
CA GLY A 35 -3.93 -21.52 14.39
C GLY A 35 -4.26 -20.18 13.75
N PHE A 36 -4.09 -20.06 12.42
CA PHE A 36 -4.42 -18.83 11.69
C PHE A 36 -5.90 -18.49 11.75
N ARG A 37 -6.81 -19.48 11.67
CA ARG A 37 -8.25 -19.22 11.83
C ARG A 37 -8.56 -18.64 13.20
N ASN A 38 -7.95 -19.17 14.24
CA ASN A 38 -8.15 -18.66 15.61
C ASN A 38 -7.63 -17.22 15.73
N GLN A 39 -6.42 -16.96 15.23
CA GLN A 39 -5.83 -15.62 15.27
C GLN A 39 -6.63 -14.59 14.45
N PHE A 40 -7.18 -15.01 13.30
CA PHE A 40 -7.98 -14.13 12.45
C PHE A 40 -9.30 -13.70 13.11
N ILE A 41 -9.90 -14.55 13.95
CA ILE A 41 -11.16 -14.23 14.64
C ILE A 41 -10.92 -13.39 15.91
N TYR A 42 -9.90 -13.74 16.71
CA TYR A 42 -9.76 -13.20 18.06
C TYR A 42 -8.70 -12.12 18.24
N VAL A 43 -7.68 -12.07 17.38
CA VAL A 43 -6.48 -11.26 17.64
C VAL A 43 -6.33 -10.11 16.64
N TYR A 44 -6.55 -10.36 15.34
CA TYR A 44 -6.23 -9.38 14.31
C TYR A 44 -7.42 -8.51 13.90
N PRO A 45 -7.40 -7.19 14.15
CA PRO A 45 -8.41 -6.28 13.61
C PRO A 45 -8.22 -6.08 12.10
N ILE A 46 -9.33 -6.04 11.36
CA ILE A 46 -9.33 -5.88 9.90
C ILE A 46 -9.14 -4.40 9.56
N ALA A 47 -7.90 -3.92 9.53
CA ALA A 47 -7.60 -2.50 9.28
C ALA A 47 -7.70 -2.10 7.79
N ASN A 48 -7.38 -3.02 6.87
CA ASN A 48 -7.40 -2.77 5.44
C ASN A 48 -8.07 -3.93 4.70
N ASP A 49 -9.16 -3.64 4.00
CA ASP A 49 -9.72 -4.59 3.05
C ASP A 49 -8.90 -4.56 1.75
N SER A 50 -8.23 -5.69 1.46
CA SER A 50 -7.44 -5.89 0.26
C SER A 50 -8.30 -6.29 -0.95
N GLY A 51 -9.61 -6.53 -0.77
CA GLY A 51 -10.54 -6.93 -1.83
C GLY A 51 -10.14 -8.27 -2.49
N GLY A 52 -9.45 -9.14 -1.75
CA GLY A 52 -8.97 -10.43 -2.26
C GLY A 52 -7.73 -10.38 -3.16
N LYS A 53 -7.05 -9.22 -3.32
CA LYS A 53 -5.82 -9.11 -4.13
C LYS A 53 -4.70 -10.06 -3.65
N LEU A 54 -4.64 -10.34 -2.34
CA LEU A 54 -3.69 -11.28 -1.76
C LEU A 54 -3.83 -12.70 -2.35
N TRP A 55 -5.07 -13.16 -2.57
CA TRP A 55 -5.34 -14.50 -3.10
C TRP A 55 -4.81 -14.68 -4.52
N LEU A 56 -4.97 -13.65 -5.35
CA LEU A 56 -4.49 -13.65 -6.73
C LEU A 56 -2.97 -13.66 -6.79
N ASN A 57 -2.32 -12.86 -5.95
CA ASN A 57 -0.87 -12.86 -5.87
C ASN A 57 -0.35 -14.21 -5.36
N PHE A 58 -1.03 -14.82 -4.39
CA PHE A 58 -0.68 -16.15 -3.90
C PHE A 58 -0.79 -17.21 -5.00
N THR A 59 -1.91 -17.22 -5.74
CA THR A 59 -2.13 -18.19 -6.83
C THR A 59 -1.10 -18.02 -7.95
N ARG A 60 -0.74 -16.77 -8.29
CA ARG A 60 0.32 -16.48 -9.26
C ARG A 60 1.65 -17.10 -8.87
N ILE A 61 2.02 -16.94 -7.60
CA ILE A 61 3.28 -17.49 -7.10
C ILE A 61 3.20 -19.02 -7.05
N SER A 62 2.07 -19.60 -6.62
CA SER A 62 1.85 -21.04 -6.59
C SER A 62 2.03 -21.70 -7.96
N VAL A 63 1.50 -21.12 -9.04
CA VAL A 63 1.72 -21.64 -10.41
C VAL A 63 3.20 -21.56 -10.81
N THR A 64 3.90 -20.47 -10.47
CA THR A 64 5.36 -20.37 -10.69
C THR A 64 6.13 -21.43 -9.90
N CYS A 65 5.70 -21.77 -8.67
CA CYS A 65 6.31 -22.85 -7.88
C CYS A 65 6.16 -24.21 -8.58
N MET A 66 4.99 -24.47 -9.16
CA MET A 66 4.71 -25.71 -9.88
C MET A 66 5.61 -25.86 -11.11
N ILE A 67 5.78 -24.80 -11.90
CA ILE A 67 6.71 -24.78 -13.05
C ILE A 67 8.14 -25.09 -12.60
N LEU A 68 8.60 -24.48 -11.51
CA LEU A 68 9.93 -24.75 -10.95
C LEU A 68 10.07 -26.21 -10.50
N ALA A 69 9.02 -26.78 -9.90
CA ALA A 69 9.01 -28.18 -9.48
C ALA A 69 9.13 -29.14 -10.68
N GLU A 70 8.48 -28.85 -11.80
CA GLU A 70 8.61 -29.62 -13.03
C GLU A 70 10.01 -29.55 -13.62
N ILE A 71 10.66 -28.38 -13.61
CA ILE A 71 12.06 -28.23 -14.06
C ILE A 71 13.00 -29.07 -13.19
N VAL A 72 12.83 -29.02 -11.87
CA VAL A 72 13.64 -29.82 -10.93
C VAL A 72 13.39 -31.32 -11.12
N LEU A 73 12.13 -31.72 -11.28
CA LEU A 73 11.74 -33.10 -11.55
C LEU A 73 12.38 -33.62 -12.85
N CYS A 74 12.34 -32.79 -13.91
CA CYS A 74 12.97 -33.07 -15.18
C CYS A 74 14.49 -33.25 -15.04
N ALA A 75 15.16 -32.35 -14.31
CA ALA A 75 16.59 -32.44 -14.04
C ALA A 75 16.97 -33.74 -13.32
N VAL A 76 16.22 -34.13 -12.27
CA VAL A 76 16.48 -35.36 -11.51
C VAL A 76 16.23 -36.62 -12.34
N LEU A 77 15.21 -36.62 -13.22
CA LEU A 77 14.95 -37.75 -14.11
C LEU A 77 16.02 -37.90 -15.20
N PHE A 78 16.54 -36.79 -15.72
CA PHE A 78 17.68 -36.81 -16.64
C PHE A 78 18.93 -37.41 -15.98
N LEU A 79 19.22 -37.02 -14.73
CA LEU A 79 20.32 -37.60 -13.94
C LEU A 79 20.14 -39.10 -13.70
N LYS A 80 18.90 -39.59 -13.60
CA LYS A 80 18.59 -41.00 -13.35
C LYS A 80 18.57 -41.87 -14.60
N GLY A 81 18.80 -41.31 -15.79
CA GLY A 81 18.92 -42.07 -17.05
C GLY A 81 17.60 -42.71 -17.51
N GLY A 82 16.45 -42.15 -17.12
CA GLY A 82 15.13 -42.70 -17.45
C GLY A 82 14.75 -42.51 -18.92
N VAL A 83 15.12 -43.47 -19.76
CA VAL A 83 14.86 -43.45 -21.23
C VAL A 83 13.35 -43.42 -21.55
N VAL A 84 12.51 -43.99 -20.68
CA VAL A 84 11.04 -44.02 -20.82
C VAL A 84 10.38 -42.76 -20.24
N SER A 85 10.98 -42.12 -19.24
CA SER A 85 10.40 -40.94 -18.57
C SER A 85 10.65 -39.62 -19.31
N GLY A 86 11.69 -39.56 -20.14
CA GLY A 86 11.99 -38.39 -20.98
C GLY A 86 10.81 -37.93 -21.85
N PRO A 87 10.21 -38.79 -22.70
CA PRO A 87 9.08 -38.40 -23.54
C PRO A 87 7.81 -38.07 -22.75
N LEU A 88 7.65 -38.58 -21.52
CA LEU A 88 6.51 -38.26 -20.66
C LEU A 88 6.62 -36.85 -20.04
N MET A 89 7.83 -36.31 -19.89
CA MET A 89 8.05 -34.95 -19.36
C MET A 89 7.70 -33.84 -20.35
N VAL A 90 7.90 -34.08 -21.64
CA VAL A 90 7.61 -33.10 -22.70
C VAL A 90 6.14 -32.64 -22.70
N PRO A 91 5.13 -33.52 -22.75
CA PRO A 91 3.74 -33.08 -22.73
C PRO A 91 3.36 -32.42 -21.40
N LEU A 92 3.98 -32.84 -20.29
CA LEU A 92 3.71 -32.30 -18.96
C LEU A 92 4.12 -30.82 -18.89
N ILE A 93 5.35 -30.49 -19.32
CA ILE A 93 5.84 -29.11 -19.39
C ILE A 93 4.99 -28.25 -20.35
N VAL A 94 4.58 -28.81 -21.50
CA VAL A 94 3.75 -28.08 -22.48
C VAL A 94 2.39 -27.74 -21.89
N ILE A 95 1.72 -28.70 -21.24
CA ILE A 95 0.42 -28.49 -20.59
C ILE A 95 0.54 -27.41 -19.51
N THR A 96 1.62 -27.44 -18.72
CA THR A 96 1.83 -26.47 -17.65
C THR A 96 2.06 -25.05 -18.16
N ILE A 97 2.82 -24.88 -19.25
CA ILE A 97 2.99 -23.57 -19.89
C ILE A 97 1.66 -23.06 -20.46
N LEU A 98 0.89 -23.94 -21.13
CA LEU A 98 -0.43 -23.58 -21.65
C LEU A 98 -1.39 -23.19 -20.52
N PHE A 99 -1.35 -23.91 -19.41
CA PHE A 99 -2.15 -23.63 -18.23
C PHE A 99 -1.78 -22.27 -17.62
N ASP A 100 -0.49 -21.95 -17.46
CA ASP A 100 -0.05 -20.65 -16.95
C ASP A 100 -0.52 -19.49 -17.86
N LEU A 101 -0.42 -19.64 -19.18
CA LEU A 101 -0.90 -18.63 -20.13
C LEU A 101 -2.44 -18.47 -20.08
N TYR A 102 -3.17 -19.58 -20.04
CA TYR A 102 -4.63 -19.57 -19.92
C TYR A 102 -5.07 -18.92 -18.61
N PHE A 103 -4.46 -19.32 -17.50
CA PHE A 103 -4.75 -18.80 -16.17
C PHE A 103 -4.48 -17.31 -16.11
N LYS A 104 -3.36 -16.87 -16.71
CA LYS A 104 -3.01 -15.46 -16.79
C LYS A 104 -4.02 -14.63 -17.57
N LYS A 105 -4.41 -15.12 -18.75
CA LYS A 105 -5.34 -14.42 -19.65
C LYS A 105 -6.76 -14.34 -19.06
N ARG A 106 -7.23 -15.41 -18.39
CA ARG A 106 -8.61 -15.47 -17.91
C ARG A 106 -8.80 -14.86 -16.52
N HIS A 107 -7.95 -15.20 -15.56
CA HIS A 107 -8.19 -14.87 -14.16
C HIS A 107 -7.59 -13.53 -13.75
N TYR A 108 -6.42 -13.14 -14.25
CA TYR A 108 -5.85 -11.83 -13.87
C TYR A 108 -6.55 -10.66 -14.57
N MET A 109 -7.05 -10.86 -15.81
CA MET A 109 -7.75 -9.78 -16.50
C MET A 109 -9.05 -9.38 -15.80
N VAL A 110 -9.82 -10.37 -15.32
CA VAL A 110 -11.11 -10.12 -14.65
C VAL A 110 -10.94 -9.49 -13.27
N THR A 111 -9.82 -9.74 -12.60
CA THR A 111 -9.62 -9.29 -11.21
C THR A 111 -8.93 -7.94 -11.08
N ASN A 112 -8.34 -7.43 -12.15
CA ASN A 112 -7.78 -6.08 -12.16
C ASN A 112 -8.84 -4.98 -12.30
N PHE A 113 -10.02 -5.31 -12.82
CA PHE A 113 -11.09 -4.35 -13.10
C PHE A 113 -12.38 -4.75 -12.39
N LEU A 114 -13.05 -3.76 -11.82
CA LEU A 114 -14.39 -3.97 -11.27
C LEU A 114 -15.40 -3.95 -12.43
N PRO A 115 -16.26 -4.99 -12.58
CA PRO A 115 -17.19 -5.06 -13.68
C PRO A 115 -18.26 -3.96 -13.58
N LEU A 116 -18.39 -3.16 -14.65
CA LEU A 116 -19.32 -2.02 -14.69
C LEU A 116 -20.77 -2.43 -14.43
N GLY A 117 -21.18 -3.62 -14.89
CA GLY A 117 -22.55 -4.13 -14.69
C GLY A 117 -22.90 -4.27 -13.20
N ASP A 118 -22.00 -4.84 -12.41
CA ASP A 118 -22.22 -5.01 -10.96
C ASP A 118 -22.15 -3.66 -10.24
N CYS A 119 -21.25 -2.76 -10.66
CA CYS A 119 -21.19 -1.39 -10.13
C CYS A 119 -22.50 -0.64 -10.38
N ALA A 120 -23.04 -0.70 -11.59
CA ALA A 120 -24.27 0.01 -11.96
C ALA A 120 -25.50 -0.56 -11.23
N ALA A 121 -25.55 -1.88 -11.05
CA ALA A 121 -26.60 -2.52 -10.26
C ALA A 121 -26.52 -2.08 -8.78
N LYS A 122 -25.31 -2.06 -8.21
CA LYS A 122 -25.11 -1.68 -6.81
C LYS A 122 -25.35 -0.19 -6.56
N ASP A 123 -24.97 0.67 -7.50
CA ASP A 123 -25.23 2.11 -7.44
C ASP A 123 -26.74 2.41 -7.49
N LYS A 124 -27.49 1.69 -8.33
CA LYS A 124 -28.95 1.79 -8.37
C LYS A 124 -29.59 1.37 -7.05
N GLU A 125 -29.17 0.25 -6.47
CA GLU A 125 -29.65 -0.23 -5.16
C GLU A 125 -29.38 0.81 -4.06
N ASN A 126 -28.17 1.37 -4.00
CA ASN A 126 -27.80 2.40 -3.02
C ASN A 126 -28.65 3.68 -3.18
N ARG A 127 -29.02 4.03 -4.42
CA ARG A 127 -29.91 5.15 -4.71
C ARG A 127 -31.34 4.90 -4.26
N ASP A 128 -31.84 3.68 -4.47
CA ASP A 128 -33.18 3.27 -4.05
C ASP A 128 -33.28 3.22 -2.51
N GLU A 129 -32.19 2.88 -1.81
CA GLU A 129 -32.06 2.92 -0.35
C GLU A 129 -31.86 4.35 0.21
N GLY A 130 -31.65 5.35 -0.64
CA GLY A 130 -31.48 6.76 -0.23
C GLY A 130 -30.12 7.08 0.41
N MET A 131 -29.08 6.28 0.18
CA MET A 131 -27.73 6.59 0.67
C MET A 131 -27.21 7.90 0.05
N THR A 132 -26.90 8.87 0.90
CA THR A 132 -26.36 10.19 0.52
C THR A 132 -24.84 10.22 0.72
N TYR A 133 -24.11 11.02 -0.06
CA TYR A 133 -22.64 11.09 -0.05
C TYR A 133 -22.04 11.96 1.07
N GLU A 134 -22.82 12.43 2.05
CA GLU A 134 -22.35 13.29 3.15
C GLU A 134 -21.22 12.64 3.97
N TRP A 135 -21.25 11.32 4.15
CA TRP A 135 -20.20 10.58 4.85
C TRP A 135 -18.83 10.61 4.13
N LEU A 136 -18.80 10.99 2.85
CA LEU A 136 -17.59 10.98 2.02
C LEU A 136 -16.74 12.23 2.20
N GLU A 137 -17.35 13.35 2.61
CA GLU A 137 -16.71 14.67 2.67
C GLU A 137 -15.47 14.68 3.58
N ASP A 138 -15.57 14.02 4.74
CA ASP A 138 -14.48 13.93 5.72
C ASP A 138 -13.67 12.62 5.63
N ALA A 139 -14.14 11.62 4.88
CA ALA A 139 -13.55 10.27 4.88
C ALA A 139 -12.12 10.20 4.34
N PHE A 140 -11.75 11.13 3.45
CA PHE A 140 -10.41 11.21 2.85
C PHE A 140 -9.57 12.37 3.40
N LEU A 141 -10.06 13.06 4.44
CA LEU A 141 -9.29 14.12 5.08
C LEU A 141 -8.07 13.53 5.80
N GLN A 142 -6.90 14.09 5.55
CA GLN A 142 -5.70 13.64 6.24
C GLN A 142 -5.84 13.88 7.75
N PRO A 143 -5.45 12.92 8.62
CA PRO A 143 -5.61 13.06 10.06
C PRO A 143 -4.81 14.24 10.65
N ALA A 144 -3.82 14.76 9.92
CA ALA A 144 -3.10 15.98 10.28
C ALA A 144 -3.91 17.27 10.04
N MET A 145 -4.79 17.30 9.03
CA MET A 145 -5.65 18.45 8.73
C MET A 145 -6.95 18.44 9.54
N ALA A 146 -7.38 17.28 10.02
CA ALA A 146 -8.52 17.15 10.92
C ALA A 146 -8.25 17.70 12.33
N LYS A 147 -6.97 17.74 12.74
CA LYS A 147 -6.58 18.34 14.01
C LYS A 147 -6.59 19.85 13.85
N ARG A 148 -7.35 20.54 14.71
CA ARG A 148 -7.19 21.97 14.90
C ARG A 148 -5.75 22.21 15.34
N LEU A 149 -4.95 22.84 14.50
CA LEU A 149 -3.60 23.25 14.87
C LEU A 149 -3.73 24.19 16.08
N ASP A 150 -3.24 23.75 17.24
CA ASP A 150 -2.97 24.65 18.37
C ASP A 150 -1.73 25.44 17.97
N TYR A 151 -1.98 26.54 17.25
CA TYR A 151 -0.95 27.53 17.03
C TYR A 151 -0.61 28.17 18.38
N PRO A 152 0.68 28.44 18.67
CA PRO A 152 1.00 29.30 19.82
C PRO A 152 0.24 30.62 19.65
N ASP A 153 -0.29 31.18 20.74
CA ASP A 153 -1.16 32.38 20.76
C ASP A 153 -0.62 33.58 19.94
N ASN A 154 0.68 33.58 19.64
CA ASN A 154 1.36 34.59 18.84
C ASN A 154 1.25 34.42 17.31
N TYR A 155 0.73 33.31 16.77
CA TYR A 155 0.66 33.11 15.32
C TYR A 155 -0.34 34.05 14.63
N GLY A 156 -1.50 34.32 15.27
CA GLY A 156 -2.47 35.29 14.74
C GLY A 156 -1.92 36.73 14.69
N ARG A 157 -0.99 37.06 15.60
CA ARG A 157 -0.30 38.36 15.61
C ARG A 157 0.66 38.49 14.43
N VAL A 158 1.28 37.39 14.01
CA VAL A 158 2.17 37.34 12.83
C VAL A 158 1.38 37.57 11.53
N ASP A 159 0.19 36.96 11.39
CA ASP A 159 -0.69 37.18 10.23
C ASP A 159 -1.21 38.63 10.14
N GLU A 160 -1.61 39.22 11.28
CA GLU A 160 -2.01 40.63 11.37
C GLU A 160 -0.85 41.59 11.06
N GLU A 161 0.35 41.27 11.53
CA GLU A 161 1.56 42.05 11.30
C GLU A 161 1.98 42.00 9.82
N TYR A 162 1.95 40.84 9.16
CA TYR A 162 2.17 40.73 7.72
C TYR A 162 1.12 41.49 6.89
N ALA A 163 -0.15 41.45 7.29
CA ALA A 163 -1.22 42.22 6.64
C ALA A 163 -1.01 43.74 6.81
N SER A 164 -0.50 44.18 7.96
CA SER A 164 -0.15 45.58 8.23
C SER A 164 1.05 46.04 7.40
N GLN A 165 2.09 45.21 7.27
CA GLN A 165 3.26 45.50 6.44
C GLN A 165 2.90 45.59 4.95
N GLN A 166 1.98 44.75 4.47
CA GLN A 166 1.49 44.83 3.08
C GLN A 166 0.70 46.12 2.82
N LYS A 167 -0.09 46.61 3.80
CA LYS A 167 -0.79 47.89 3.68
C LYS A 167 0.20 49.06 3.67
N LEU A 168 1.15 49.06 4.60
CA LEU A 168 2.20 50.08 4.68
C LEU A 168 3.03 50.14 3.39
N LYS A 169 3.39 48.98 2.84
CA LYS A 169 4.09 48.89 1.55
C LYS A 169 3.28 49.48 0.41
N LYS A 170 1.97 49.20 0.33
CA LYS A 170 1.09 49.80 -0.69
C LYS A 170 0.99 51.32 -0.58
N GLU A 171 0.85 51.85 0.63
CA GLU A 171 0.82 53.30 0.87
C GLU A 171 2.16 53.97 0.52
N LEU A 172 3.29 53.29 0.79
CA LEU A 172 4.62 53.79 0.48
C LEU A 172 4.89 53.76 -1.04
N ASP A 173 4.47 52.69 -1.72
CA ASP A 173 4.54 52.57 -3.18
C ASP A 173 3.68 53.65 -3.87
N GLU A 174 2.52 53.99 -3.30
CA GLU A 174 1.65 55.08 -3.78
C GLU A 174 2.30 56.46 -3.61
N LYS A 175 2.94 56.72 -2.47
CA LYS A 175 3.70 57.96 -2.22
C LYS A 175 4.93 58.12 -3.11
N VAL A 176 5.58 57.02 -3.48
CA VAL A 176 6.68 57.02 -4.47
C VAL A 176 6.15 57.33 -5.87
N GLN A 177 4.97 56.82 -6.25
CA GLN A 177 4.35 57.14 -7.55
C GLN A 177 3.91 58.61 -7.66
N MET A 178 3.47 59.25 -6.57
CA MET A 178 3.14 60.68 -6.56
C MET A 178 4.37 61.60 -6.50
N GLY A 179 5.59 61.04 -6.45
CA GLY A 179 6.84 61.81 -6.47
C GLY A 179 7.20 62.49 -5.15
N GLU A 180 6.49 62.16 -4.07
CA GLU A 180 6.71 62.75 -2.73
C GLU A 180 7.87 62.06 -1.96
N MET A 181 8.30 60.88 -2.38
CA MET A 181 9.34 60.10 -1.71
C MET A 181 10.24 59.36 -2.72
N THR A 182 11.55 59.29 -2.46
CA THR A 182 12.47 58.57 -3.34
C THR A 182 12.42 57.06 -3.08
N PRO A 183 12.64 56.20 -4.11
CA PRO A 183 12.55 54.75 -3.95
C PRO A 183 13.56 54.17 -2.94
N ALA A 184 14.71 54.84 -2.77
CA ALA A 184 15.74 54.43 -1.82
C ALA A 184 15.29 54.64 -0.36
N ASP A 185 14.58 55.74 -0.10
CA ASP A 185 14.07 56.04 1.24
C ASP A 185 12.94 55.08 1.61
N ALA A 186 12.06 54.73 0.66
CA ALA A 186 10.96 53.79 0.88
C ALA A 186 11.48 52.37 1.24
N ALA A 187 12.55 51.93 0.58
CA ALA A 187 13.19 50.66 0.89
C ALA A 187 13.86 50.64 2.28
N SER A 188 14.36 51.77 2.77
CA SER A 188 14.97 51.87 4.10
C SER A 188 13.96 51.72 5.24
N VAL A 189 12.71 52.18 5.04
CA VAL A 189 11.61 52.10 6.03
C VAL A 189 11.07 50.67 6.13
N LEU A 190 11.03 49.93 5.02
CA LEU A 190 10.65 48.51 5.02
C LEU A 190 11.75 47.58 5.56
N ALA A 191 13.01 48.06 5.64
CA ALA A 191 14.16 47.29 6.10
C ALA A 191 14.40 47.37 7.63
N GLY A 192 13.54 48.08 8.38
CA GLY A 192 13.54 48.06 9.84
C GLY A 192 13.13 46.69 10.37
N GLU A 193 14.10 45.97 10.93
CA GLU A 193 14.07 44.62 11.52
C GLU A 193 13.56 43.46 10.63
N PRO A 194 14.48 42.66 10.03
CA PRO A 194 14.11 41.38 9.44
C PRO A 194 14.01 40.33 10.56
N ILE A 195 12.78 39.91 10.88
CA ILE A 195 12.59 38.64 11.60
C ILE A 195 12.72 37.54 10.55
N ALA A 196 13.94 37.03 10.38
CA ALA A 196 14.12 35.71 9.79
C ALA A 196 13.25 34.71 10.56
N PRO A 197 12.71 33.64 9.94
CA PRO A 197 12.14 32.56 10.72
C PRO A 197 13.26 31.97 11.56
N GLU A 198 13.33 32.39 12.83
CA GLU A 198 14.21 31.80 13.81
C GLU A 198 13.87 30.31 13.86
N SER A 199 14.93 29.52 13.67
CA SER A 199 14.99 28.08 13.60
C SER A 199 13.86 27.33 14.31
N ALA A 200 13.36 26.30 13.63
CA ALA A 200 12.57 25.23 14.24
C ALA A 200 13.16 24.87 15.62
N PRO A 201 12.35 24.79 16.69
CA PRO A 201 12.85 24.29 17.96
C PRO A 201 13.31 22.85 17.77
N GLU A 202 14.58 22.58 18.07
CA GLU A 202 15.07 21.22 18.31
C GLU A 202 14.23 20.62 19.44
N ASP A 203 13.60 19.47 19.17
CA ASP A 203 12.88 18.66 20.15
C ASP A 203 13.82 18.20 21.27
N PRO A 204 13.57 18.54 22.55
CA PRO A 204 14.11 17.80 23.67
C PRO A 204 12.97 16.97 24.27
N GLU A 205 12.99 15.66 24.02
CA GLU A 205 12.37 14.55 24.76
C GLU A 205 11.75 13.50 23.84
N GLU A 206 12.62 12.85 23.08
CA GLU A 206 12.46 11.43 22.76
C GLU A 206 12.81 10.60 24.02
N GLU A 207 11.93 10.54 25.03
CA GLU A 207 11.98 9.44 26.00
C GLU A 207 10.62 9.12 26.64
N LYS A 208 10.18 7.89 26.39
CA LYS A 208 9.13 7.13 27.11
C LYS A 208 7.67 7.54 26.89
N LYS A 209 7.12 7.13 25.74
CA LYS A 209 5.94 6.25 25.74
C LYS A 209 6.15 5.13 24.71
N GLY A 210 6.44 3.96 25.25
CA GLY A 210 6.78 2.76 24.50
C GLY A 210 5.71 2.38 23.49
N CYS A 211 6.21 2.05 22.31
CA CYS A 211 5.68 1.01 21.45
C CYS A 211 5.10 -0.15 22.28
N VAL A 212 3.78 -0.27 22.29
CA VAL A 212 3.10 -1.56 22.47
C VAL A 212 2.29 -1.77 21.21
N ILE A 213 2.98 -2.30 20.21
CA ILE A 213 2.34 -3.05 19.14
C ILE A 213 2.22 -4.49 19.64
N SER A 214 1.00 -4.88 19.99
CA SER A 214 0.51 -6.26 19.95
C SER A 214 -0.95 -6.23 19.59
#